data_AF-A0A3B9HSK3-F1
#
_entry.id   AF-A0A3B9HSK3-F1
#
_cell.length_a   1.000
_cell.length_b   1.000
_cell.length_c   1.000
_cell.angle_alpha   90.00
_cell.angle_beta   90.00
_cell.angle_gamma   90.00
#
_symmetry.space_group_name_H-M   'P 1'
#
loop_
_entity.id
_entity.type
_entity.pdbx_description
1 polymer ?
#
loop_
_entity_poly.entity_id
_entity_poly.type
_entity_poly.pdbx_seq_one_letter_code
_entity_poly.pdbx_strand_id
1 'polypeptide(L)'
;MLTAHRYQRYEILKWAETFRQEFGLPGHVHLLWVVNLRKFPWSTSRGTVISQWRDFNAPIPVLMDWGGVVGKSLRINYNVPNIILIDAFGRLALHEMHTYNPEVYAAVSARVKSLLSINPGVDQYMSPMMGQPVVPGMAVNSQKGRRGDSN
;
A
#
# COMPACT_ATOMS: atom_id res chain seq x y z
N MET A 1 23.01 -0.62 -8.22
CA MET A 1 22.36 0.55 -8.84
C MET A 1 20.86 0.29 -8.75
N LEU A 2 20.11 0.92 -7.85
CA LEU A 2 18.65 0.73 -7.76
C LEU A 2 17.97 1.77 -8.65
N THR A 3 17.94 1.47 -9.97
CA THR A 3 17.06 1.94 -11.07
C THR A 3 16.60 3.39 -11.24
N ALA A 4 16.77 4.28 -10.25
CA ALA A 4 16.31 5.66 -10.26
C ALA A 4 17.35 6.57 -9.60
N HIS A 5 17.29 7.87 -9.91
CA HIS A 5 18.15 8.87 -9.28
C HIS A 5 17.96 8.82 -7.75
N ARG A 6 19.03 9.09 -6.97
CA ARG A 6 19.00 8.99 -5.50
C ARG A 6 17.83 9.77 -4.90
N TYR A 7 17.56 10.96 -5.42
CA TYR A 7 16.42 11.80 -5.02
C TYR A 7 15.07 11.11 -5.21
N GLN A 8 14.81 10.54 -6.39
CA GLN A 8 13.56 9.86 -6.69
C GLN A 8 13.34 8.65 -5.80
N ARG A 9 14.41 7.92 -5.44
CA ARG A 9 14.31 6.80 -4.50
C ARG A 9 13.85 7.25 -3.12
N TYR A 10 14.39 8.35 -2.60
CA TYR A 10 13.92 8.89 -1.31
C TYR A 10 12.47 9.33 -1.36
N GLU A 11 12.05 9.96 -2.45
CA GLU A 11 10.66 10.38 -2.64
C GLU A 11 9.70 9.19 -2.70
N ILE A 12 10.03 8.15 -3.48
CA ILE A 12 9.20 6.93 -3.56
C ILE A 12 9.21 6.18 -2.22
N LEU A 13 10.33 6.16 -1.50
CA LEU A 13 10.40 5.58 -0.15
C LEU A 13 9.42 6.26 0.80
N LYS A 14 9.39 7.60 0.85
CA LYS A 14 8.42 8.34 1.67
C LYS A 14 6.98 7.95 1.32
N TRP A 15 6.64 7.95 0.03
CA TRP A 15 5.33 7.50 -0.43
C TRP A 15 5.00 6.08 0.04
N ALA A 16 5.92 5.15 -0.14
CA ALA A 16 5.72 3.74 0.22
C ALA A 16 5.58 3.54 1.74
N GLU A 17 6.36 4.25 2.55
CA GLU A 17 6.27 4.19 4.01
C GLU A 17 4.94 4.75 4.51
N THR A 18 4.55 5.93 4.04
CA THR A 18 3.30 6.57 4.48
C THR A 18 2.08 5.76 4.03
N PHE A 19 2.06 5.27 2.77
CA PHE A 19 0.99 4.39 2.32
C PHE A 19 0.94 3.08 3.08
N ARG A 20 2.08 2.48 3.43
CA ARG A 20 2.10 1.26 4.24
C ARG A 20 1.52 1.48 5.62
N GLN A 21 1.81 2.62 6.25
CA GLN A 21 1.26 2.96 7.56
C GLN A 21 -0.26 3.14 7.51
N GLU A 22 -0.78 3.76 6.45
CA GLU A 22 -2.22 4.08 6.35
C GLU A 22 -3.06 2.94 5.75
N PHE A 23 -2.56 2.25 4.73
CA PHE A 23 -3.32 1.27 3.94
C PHE A 23 -2.73 -0.14 3.96
N GLY A 24 -1.62 -0.37 4.67
CA GLY A 24 -0.92 -1.66 4.70
C GLY A 24 -1.62 -2.75 5.51
N LEU A 25 -2.79 -2.49 6.07
CA LEU A 25 -3.59 -3.51 6.75
C LEU A 25 -4.15 -4.52 5.74
N PRO A 26 -4.10 -5.83 6.05
CA PRO A 26 -4.69 -6.86 5.19
C PRO A 26 -6.15 -6.56 4.83
N GLY A 27 -6.51 -6.73 3.55
CA GLY A 27 -7.88 -6.58 3.06
C GLY A 27 -8.29 -5.16 2.63
N HIS A 28 -7.44 -4.14 2.79
CA HIS A 28 -7.77 -2.77 2.38
C HIS A 28 -7.19 -2.41 1.00
N VAL A 29 -5.87 -2.31 0.89
CA VAL A 29 -5.19 -1.97 -0.37
C VAL A 29 -3.93 -2.81 -0.52
N HIS A 30 -3.75 -3.40 -1.70
CA HIS A 30 -2.50 -4.06 -2.05
C HIS A 30 -1.49 -3.05 -2.57
N LEU A 31 -0.43 -2.81 -1.80
CA LEU A 31 0.63 -1.88 -2.17
C LEU A 31 1.73 -2.62 -2.94
N LEU A 32 2.12 -2.07 -4.09
CA LEU A 32 3.20 -2.60 -4.93
C LEU A 32 4.10 -1.46 -5.40
N TRP A 33 5.41 -1.62 -5.21
CA TRP A 33 6.40 -0.78 -5.87
C TRP A 33 6.82 -1.43 -7.17
N VAL A 34 6.43 -0.83 -8.30
CA VAL A 34 6.88 -1.30 -9.62
C VAL A 34 8.21 -0.65 -10.01
N VAL A 35 9.22 -1.49 -10.27
CA VAL A 35 10.55 -1.07 -10.66
C VAL A 35 10.78 -1.44 -12.12
N ASN A 36 11.00 -0.43 -12.97
CA ASN A 36 11.30 -0.66 -14.38
C ASN A 36 12.77 -1.05 -14.57
N LEU A 37 13.01 -2.24 -15.13
CA LEU A 37 14.34 -2.79 -15.35
C LEU A 37 14.71 -2.87 -16.85
N ARG A 38 13.91 -2.29 -17.74
CA ARG A 38 14.17 -2.34 -19.20
C ARG A 38 15.49 -1.69 -19.59
N LYS A 39 15.88 -0.62 -18.88
CA LYS A 39 17.14 0.12 -19.11
C LYS A 39 18.27 -0.33 -18.18
N PHE A 40 18.10 -1.45 -17.47
CA PHE A 40 19.12 -1.94 -16.56
C PHE A 40 20.33 -2.49 -17.35
N PRO A 41 21.58 -2.28 -16.90
CA PRO A 41 22.76 -2.75 -17.62
C PRO A 41 22.70 -4.26 -17.90
N TRP A 42 22.86 -4.63 -19.17
CA TRP A 42 22.82 -6.03 -19.62
C TRP A 42 23.94 -6.89 -19.01
N SER A 43 25.04 -6.26 -18.56
CA SER A 43 26.16 -6.90 -17.89
C SER A 43 25.86 -7.31 -16.44
N THR A 44 24.78 -6.82 -15.85
CA THR A 44 24.40 -7.18 -14.48
C THR A 44 23.45 -8.37 -14.47
N SER A 45 23.83 -9.43 -13.75
CA SER A 45 22.99 -10.62 -13.64
C SER A 45 21.66 -10.32 -12.93
N ARG A 46 20.60 -11.06 -13.27
CA ARG A 46 19.30 -10.96 -12.58
C ARG A 46 19.43 -11.24 -11.08
N GLY A 47 20.25 -12.23 -10.70
CA GLY A 47 20.50 -12.58 -9.30
C GLY A 47 21.09 -11.41 -8.50
N THR A 48 22.03 -10.66 -9.10
CA THR A 48 22.62 -9.46 -8.50
C THR A 48 21.56 -8.38 -8.25
N VAL A 49 20.67 -8.14 -9.22
CA VAL A 49 19.60 -7.13 -9.07
C VAL A 49 18.62 -7.55 -7.97
N ILE A 50 18.24 -8.83 -7.94
CA ILE A 50 17.35 -9.37 -6.91
C ILE A 50 17.99 -9.22 -5.53
N SER A 51 19.29 -9.56 -5.39
CA SER A 51 20.02 -9.35 -4.13
C SER A 51 20.01 -7.88 -3.72
N GLN A 52 20.33 -6.96 -4.63
CA GLN A 52 20.34 -5.52 -4.32
C GLN A 52 18.99 -5.02 -3.78
N TRP A 53 17.87 -5.48 -4.35
CA TRP A 53 16.54 -5.10 -3.88
C TRP A 53 16.14 -5.80 -2.58
N ARG A 54 16.63 -7.03 -2.33
CA ARG A 54 16.48 -7.70 -1.03
C ARG A 54 17.25 -6.95 0.05
N ASP A 55 18.50 -6.59 -0.22
CA ASP A 55 19.38 -5.86 0.70
C ASP A 55 18.86 -4.44 0.98
N PHE A 56 18.21 -3.83 -0.02
CA PHE A 56 17.52 -2.54 0.15
C PHE A 56 16.34 -2.59 1.13
N ASN A 57 15.74 -3.78 1.33
CA ASN A 57 14.64 -4.03 2.25
C ASN A 57 13.49 -3.01 2.10
N ALA A 58 12.89 -2.96 0.91
CA ALA A 58 11.81 -2.03 0.61
C ALA A 58 10.62 -2.20 1.58
N PRO A 59 9.96 -1.10 1.99
CA PRO A 59 8.86 -1.14 2.96
C PRO A 59 7.60 -1.86 2.42
N ILE A 60 7.44 -1.90 1.09
CA ILE A 60 6.33 -2.59 0.42
C ILE A 60 6.87 -3.58 -0.63
N PRO A 61 6.10 -4.61 -1.01
CA PRO A 61 6.54 -5.58 -2.02
C PRO A 61 6.92 -4.91 -3.34
N VAL A 62 8.00 -5.39 -3.95
CA VAL A 62 8.58 -4.84 -5.19
C VAL A 62 8.27 -5.76 -6.37
N LEU A 63 7.66 -5.21 -7.41
CA LEU A 63 7.49 -5.87 -8.71
C LEU A 63 8.62 -5.44 -9.65
N MET A 64 9.44 -6.41 -10.06
CA MET A 64 10.53 -6.20 -11.02
C MET A 64 10.03 -6.30 -12.46
N ASP A 65 9.72 -5.17 -13.09
CA ASP A 65 9.25 -5.08 -14.48
C ASP A 65 10.43 -5.12 -15.47
N TRP A 66 10.90 -6.34 -15.75
CA TRP A 66 11.99 -6.61 -16.69
C TRP A 66 11.71 -6.16 -18.12
N GLY A 67 10.46 -6.30 -18.58
CA GLY A 67 10.06 -5.94 -19.94
C GLY A 67 9.72 -4.44 -20.11
N GLY A 68 9.60 -3.72 -19.00
CA GLY A 68 9.08 -2.36 -18.97
C GLY A 68 7.63 -2.29 -19.45
N VAL A 69 6.84 -3.35 -19.25
CA VAL A 69 5.47 -3.46 -19.76
C VAL A 69 4.57 -2.45 -19.06
N VAL A 70 4.68 -2.34 -17.73
CA VAL A 70 3.84 -1.42 -16.93
C VAL A 70 4.07 0.02 -17.36
N GLY A 71 5.35 0.41 -17.49
CA GLY A 71 5.70 1.77 -17.90
C GLY A 71 5.24 2.14 -19.31
N LYS A 72 5.27 1.18 -20.25
CA LYS A 72 4.75 1.38 -21.62
C LYS A 72 3.23 1.53 -21.64
N SER A 73 2.52 0.68 -20.90
CA SER A 73 1.05 0.65 -20.93
C SER A 73 0.44 1.86 -20.23
N LEU A 74 1.06 2.35 -19.16
CA LEU A 74 0.49 3.41 -18.31
C LEU A 74 1.07 4.81 -18.58
N ARG A 75 1.91 4.96 -19.62
CA ARG A 75 2.52 6.25 -20.01
C ARG A 75 3.11 7.03 -18.83
N ILE A 76 3.84 6.35 -17.96
CA ILE A 76 4.37 6.93 -16.72
C ILE A 76 5.44 7.98 -17.00
N ASN A 77 5.49 9.01 -16.15
CA ASN A 77 6.58 9.99 -16.16
C ASN A 77 7.72 9.49 -15.28
N TYR A 78 8.90 9.20 -15.85
CA TYR A 78 10.04 8.70 -15.09
C TYR A 78 10.76 9.77 -14.25
N ASN A 79 10.39 11.04 -14.36
CA ASN A 79 11.03 12.14 -13.62
C ASN A 79 10.36 12.40 -12.26
N VAL A 80 9.12 11.98 -12.07
CA VAL A 80 8.29 12.24 -10.89
C VAL A 80 7.68 10.92 -10.40
N PRO A 81 7.48 10.69 -9.09
CA PRO A 81 6.75 9.52 -8.61
C PRO A 81 5.36 9.42 -9.23
N ASN A 82 4.96 8.21 -9.64
CA ASN A 82 3.63 7.93 -10.19
C ASN A 82 2.86 7.12 -9.15
N ILE A 83 1.68 7.60 -8.77
CA ILE A 83 0.72 6.91 -7.93
C ILE A 83 -0.36 6.37 -8.85
N ILE A 84 -0.51 5.04 -8.90
CA ILE A 84 -1.46 4.35 -9.76
C ILE A 84 -2.35 3.50 -8.87
N LEU A 85 -3.67 3.65 -9.03
CA LEU A 85 -4.66 2.83 -8.35
C LEU A 85 -5.43 2.01 -9.37
N ILE A 86 -5.48 0.71 -9.14
CA ILE A 86 -6.28 -0.25 -9.89
C ILE A 86 -7.39 -0.73 -8.96
N ASP A 87 -8.63 -0.73 -9.43
CA ASP A 87 -9.77 -1.23 -8.64
C ASP A 87 -9.81 -2.77 -8.60
N ALA A 88 -10.75 -3.32 -7.82
CA ALA A 88 -10.93 -4.77 -7.71
C ALA A 88 -11.32 -5.45 -9.03
N PHE A 89 -11.81 -4.70 -10.01
CA PHE A 89 -12.18 -5.19 -11.34
C PHE A 89 -11.03 -5.07 -12.35
N GLY A 90 -9.84 -4.66 -11.92
CA GLY A 90 -8.67 -4.48 -12.77
C GLY A 90 -8.71 -3.21 -13.62
N ARG A 91 -9.59 -2.26 -13.33
CA ARG A 91 -9.71 -1.00 -14.07
C ARG A 91 -8.82 0.07 -13.44
N LEU A 92 -8.27 0.94 -14.28
CA LEU A 92 -7.52 2.10 -13.83
C LEU A 92 -8.47 3.10 -13.15
N ALA A 93 -8.32 3.28 -11.84
CA ALA A 93 -9.16 4.18 -11.04
C ALA A 93 -8.49 5.55 -10.82
N LEU A 94 -7.17 5.56 -10.68
CA LEU A 94 -6.38 6.78 -10.45
C LEU A 94 -5.01 6.66 -11.11
N HIS A 95 -4.54 7.75 -11.71
CA HIS A 95 -3.14 7.91 -12.09
C HIS A 95 -2.71 9.35 -11.85
N GLU A 96 -1.84 9.55 -10.88
CA GLU A 96 -1.33 10.86 -10.47
C GLU A 96 0.19 10.88 -10.42
N MET A 97 0.77 12.06 -10.62
CA MET A 97 2.21 12.26 -10.72
C MET A 97 2.64 13.39 -9.80
N HIS A 98 3.21 13.04 -8.64
CA HIS A 98 3.53 14.03 -7.61
C HIS A 98 4.83 13.72 -6.86
N THR A 99 5.59 14.77 -6.59
CA THR A 99 6.62 14.78 -5.54
C THR A 99 5.94 14.65 -4.18
N TYR A 100 6.58 13.98 -3.23
CA TYR A 100 6.03 13.80 -1.90
C TYR A 100 6.03 15.13 -1.13
N ASN A 101 4.86 15.54 -0.68
CA ASN A 101 4.70 16.50 0.41
C ASN A 101 3.42 16.16 1.21
N PRO A 102 3.30 16.62 2.46
CA PRO A 102 2.16 16.25 3.31
C PRO A 102 0.78 16.66 2.77
N GLU A 103 0.68 17.83 2.14
CA GLU A 103 -0.58 18.35 1.61
C GLU A 103 -1.08 17.54 0.42
N VAL A 104 -0.17 17.24 -0.51
CA VAL A 104 -0.44 16.39 -1.66
C VAL A 104 -0.76 14.98 -1.18
N TYR A 105 0.00 14.44 -0.23
CA TYR A 105 -0.32 13.14 0.37
C TYR A 105 -1.75 13.11 0.92
N ALA A 106 -2.16 14.11 1.70
CA ALA A 106 -3.51 14.20 2.23
C ALA A 106 -4.57 14.22 1.12
N ALA A 107 -4.34 14.99 0.05
CA ALA A 107 -5.24 15.04 -1.09
C ALA A 107 -5.32 13.70 -1.87
N VAL A 108 -4.21 12.99 -2.03
CA VAL A 108 -4.17 11.66 -2.65
C VAL A 108 -4.88 10.64 -1.75
N SER A 109 -4.57 10.61 -0.46
CA SER A 109 -5.16 9.71 0.52
C SER A 109 -6.69 9.89 0.61
N ALA A 110 -7.18 11.13 0.60
CA ALA A 110 -8.62 11.41 0.58
C ALA A 110 -9.32 10.80 -0.65
N ARG A 111 -8.69 10.86 -1.83
CA ARG A 111 -9.23 10.24 -3.05
C ARG A 111 -9.20 8.72 -2.98
N VAL A 112 -8.11 8.13 -2.51
CA VAL A 112 -8.02 6.68 -2.29
C VAL A 112 -9.14 6.20 -1.37
N LYS A 113 -9.34 6.88 -0.23
CA LYS A 113 -10.43 6.56 0.71
C LYS A 113 -11.82 6.70 0.07
N SER A 114 -12.04 7.73 -0.72
CA SER A 114 -13.31 7.90 -1.46
C SER A 114 -13.55 6.77 -2.48
N LEU A 115 -12.51 6.24 -3.10
CA LEU A 115 -12.64 5.14 -4.06
C LEU A 115 -12.88 3.80 -3.35
N LEU A 116 -12.34 3.63 -2.14
CA LEU A 116 -12.61 2.47 -1.29
C LEU A 116 -14.05 2.46 -0.79
N SER A 117 -14.65 3.61 -0.48
CA SER A 117 -16.05 3.68 -0.01
C SER A 117 -17.08 3.44 -1.13
N ILE A 118 -16.73 3.71 -2.39
CA ILE A 118 -17.60 3.56 -3.56
C ILE A 118 -17.59 2.13 -4.11
N ASN A 119 -16.56 1.33 -3.84
CA ASN A 119 -16.47 -0.06 -4.29
C ASN A 119 -17.06 -1.02 -3.24
N PRO A 120 -18.29 -1.55 -3.44
CA PRO A 120 -18.99 -2.35 -2.43
C PRO A 120 -18.51 -3.81 -2.36
N GLY A 121 -17.30 -4.11 -2.86
CA GLY A 121 -16.70 -5.45 -2.85
C GLY A 121 -15.78 -5.73 -1.67
N VAL A 122 -15.54 -4.74 -0.81
CA VAL A 122 -14.90 -4.95 0.51
C VAL A 122 -16.04 -5.01 1.51
N ASP A 123 -16.32 -6.22 2.00
CA ASP A 123 -17.36 -6.44 3.02
C ASP A 123 -17.23 -5.38 4.14
N GLN A 124 -18.34 -4.69 4.42
CA GLN A 124 -18.47 -3.75 5.54
C GLN A 124 -18.17 -4.40 6.91
N TYR A 125 -17.96 -5.72 6.96
CA TYR A 125 -17.63 -6.52 8.13
C TYR A 125 -16.14 -6.59 8.49
N MET A 126 -15.23 -5.99 7.69
CA MET A 126 -13.79 -5.93 7.99
C MET A 126 -13.32 -4.61 8.61
N SER A 127 -14.25 -3.76 9.05
CA SER A 127 -13.89 -2.67 9.96
C SER A 127 -13.31 -3.28 11.25
N PRO A 128 -12.10 -2.90 11.73
CA PRO A 128 -11.79 -3.18 13.12
C PRO A 128 -12.90 -2.54 13.92
N MET A 129 -13.51 -3.30 14.83
CA MET A 129 -14.43 -2.77 15.82
C MET A 129 -13.71 -1.62 16.53
N MET A 130 -13.89 -0.39 16.04
CA MET A 130 -13.63 0.84 16.76
C MET A 130 -14.51 0.71 17.98
N GLY A 131 -13.89 0.33 19.10
CA GLY A 131 -14.56 0.14 20.37
C GLY A 131 -15.47 1.33 20.58
N GLN A 132 -16.77 1.06 20.77
CA GLN A 132 -17.68 2.08 21.23
C GLN A 132 -17.04 2.74 22.46
N PRO A 133 -17.06 4.07 22.58
CA PRO A 133 -16.59 4.72 23.80
C PRO A 133 -17.44 4.17 24.95
N VAL A 134 -16.80 3.46 25.87
CA VAL A 134 -17.43 3.01 27.10
C VAL A 134 -17.85 4.25 27.86
N VAL A 135 -19.16 4.49 27.94
CA VAL A 135 -19.74 5.57 28.72
C VAL A 135 -19.42 5.27 30.20
N PRO A 136 -18.72 6.14 30.92
CA PRO A 136 -18.45 5.91 32.35
C PRO A 136 -19.78 5.94 33.12
N GLY A 137 -20.18 4.81 33.70
CA GLY A 137 -21.32 4.78 34.63
C GLY A 137 -22.26 3.57 34.61
N MET A 138 -22.05 2.56 33.76
CA MET A 138 -22.88 1.34 33.83
C MET A 138 -22.19 0.21 34.61
N ALA A 139 -22.83 -0.15 35.72
CA ALA A 139 -22.40 -1.23 36.61
C ALA A 139 -22.32 -2.57 35.88
N VAL A 140 -21.15 -3.21 35.97
CA VAL A 140 -20.94 -4.59 35.51
C VAL A 140 -21.65 -5.52 36.50
N ASN A 141 -22.83 -6.02 36.13
CA ASN A 141 -23.45 -7.12 36.87
C ASN A 141 -22.60 -8.38 36.66
N SER A 142 -21.78 -8.68 37.65
CA SER A 142 -21.00 -9.91 37.75
C SER A 142 -21.95 -11.12 37.76
N GLN A 143 -21.98 -11.89 36.67
CA GLN A 143 -22.67 -13.18 36.68
C GLN A 143 -21.86 -14.18 37.50
N LYS A 144 -22.32 -14.29 38.75
CA LYS A 144 -22.03 -15.30 39.78
C LYS A 144 -22.09 -16.71 39.18
N GLY A 145 -21.05 -17.50 39.46
CA GLY A 145 -20.82 -18.81 38.85
C GLY A 145 -21.86 -19.88 39.16
N ARG A 146 -21.80 -20.97 38.38
CA ARG A 146 -22.51 -22.22 38.65
C ARG A 146 -21.51 -23.37 38.63
N ARG A 147 -21.20 -23.87 39.83
CA ARG A 147 -20.59 -25.17 40.10
C ARG A 147 -21.57 -26.28 39.74
N GLY A 148 -21.04 -27.38 39.20
CA GLY A 148 -21.50 -28.76 39.40
C GLY A 148 -22.88 -29.14 38.85
N ASP A 149 -22.91 -30.15 37.98
CA ASP A 149 -23.41 -31.47 38.38
C ASP A 149 -23.00 -32.52 37.35
N SER A 150 -22.38 -33.56 37.88
CA SER A 150 -22.09 -34.85 37.26
C SER A 150 -23.29 -35.77 37.44
N ASN A 151 -23.65 -36.50 36.38
CA ASN A 151 -24.26 -37.83 36.41
C ASN A 151 -23.89 -38.56 35.12
#